data_AF-A0A1E5NCN2-F1
#
_entry.id   AF-A0A1E5NCN2-F1
#
_cell.length_a   1.000
_cell.length_b   1.000
_cell.length_c   1.000
_cell.angle_alpha   90.00
_cell.angle_beta   90.00
_cell.angle_gamma   90.00
#
_symmetry.space_group_name_H-M   'P 1'
#
loop_
_entity.id
_entity.type
_entity.pdbx_description
1 polymer ?
#
loop_
_entity_poly.entity_id
_entity_poly.type
_entity_poly.pdbx_seq_one_letter_code
_entity_poly.pdbx_strand_id
1 'polypeptide(L)'
;MKTFLKTISIILIIIFCILSLSCSNDITKTGDGINTKYAGKYSAEINRKYQNGNIEQARAAFTINNDGSLTGLITYYGGSPSENIELSKGNITRISDNSYSAEQNFIGLKKYTFTFNDNILELNIVNEDNSVTSGQLIKSN
;
A
#
# COMPACT_ATOMS: atom_id res chain seq x y z
N MET A 1 16.50 1.40 -53.83
CA MET A 1 16.78 2.44 -52.81
C MET A 1 15.57 2.79 -51.94
N LYS A 2 14.36 2.97 -52.50
CA LYS A 2 13.13 3.30 -51.72
C LYS A 2 12.69 2.23 -50.71
N THR A 3 12.92 0.95 -51.01
CA THR A 3 12.59 -0.17 -50.10
C THR A 3 13.57 -0.30 -48.94
N PHE A 4 14.87 -0.17 -49.22
CA PHE A 4 15.93 -0.23 -48.19
C PHE A 4 15.79 0.88 -47.13
N LEU A 5 15.49 2.12 -47.54
CA LEU A 5 15.26 3.23 -46.59
C LEU A 5 14.02 2.98 -45.69
N LYS A 6 12.95 2.39 -46.25
CA LYS A 6 11.74 2.04 -45.47
C LYS A 6 12.04 0.97 -44.42
N THR A 7 12.80 -0.06 -44.78
CA THR A 7 13.15 -1.13 -43.83
C THR A 7 14.03 -0.62 -42.68
N ILE A 8 15.00 0.26 -42.97
CA ILE A 8 15.85 0.89 -41.94
C ILE A 8 15.03 1.80 -41.02
N SER A 9 14.10 2.59 -41.57
CA SER A 9 13.21 3.46 -40.79
C SER A 9 12.28 2.65 -39.87
N ILE A 10 11.77 1.51 -40.31
CA ILE A 10 10.91 0.63 -39.50
C ILE A 10 11.71 -0.01 -38.37
N ILE A 11 12.93 -0.48 -38.64
CA ILE A 11 13.81 -1.06 -37.61
C ILE A 11 14.16 -0.01 -36.55
N LEU A 12 14.43 1.23 -36.95
CA LEU A 12 14.74 2.32 -36.03
C LEU A 12 13.55 2.68 -35.11
N ILE A 13 12.32 2.69 -35.66
CA ILE A 13 11.09 2.92 -34.90
C ILE A 13 10.84 1.78 -33.91
N ILE A 14 11.06 0.52 -34.32
CA ILE A 14 10.91 -0.65 -33.42
C ILE A 14 11.91 -0.57 -32.27
N ILE A 15 13.18 -0.23 -32.55
CA ILE A 15 14.22 -0.06 -31.51
C ILE A 15 13.86 1.09 -30.55
N PHE A 16 13.35 2.22 -31.06
CA PHE A 16 12.91 3.34 -30.24
C PHE A 16 11.68 3.00 -29.38
N CYS A 17 10.74 2.21 -29.91
CA CYS A 17 9.59 1.70 -29.14
C CYS A 17 10.03 0.74 -28.01
N ILE A 18 10.98 -0.16 -28.26
CA ILE A 18 11.49 -1.09 -27.24
C ILE A 18 12.26 -0.35 -26.13
N LEU A 19 13.02 0.70 -26.49
CA LEU A 19 13.73 1.55 -25.53
C LEU A 19 12.77 2.44 -24.72
N SER A 20 11.67 2.90 -25.30
CA SER A 20 10.64 3.67 -24.57
C SER A 20 9.79 2.83 -23.59
N LEU A 21 9.77 1.50 -23.77
CA LEU A 21 9.10 0.55 -22.86
C LEU A 21 10.00 0.05 -21.72
N SER A 22 11.30 0.35 -21.75
CA SER A 22 12.27 -0.09 -20.74
C SER A 22 12.70 1.00 -19.75
N CYS A 23 11.87 2.02 -19.54
CA CYS A 23 11.99 2.95 -18.41
C CYS A 23 10.96 2.60 -17.34
N SER A 24 11.17 1.51 -16.60
CA SER A 24 10.63 1.31 -15.23
C SER A 24 11.27 0.09 -14.56
N ASN A 25 12.61 -0.03 -14.64
CA ASN A 25 13.34 -0.80 -13.63
C ASN A 25 13.50 0.11 -12.41
N ASP A 26 12.38 0.30 -11.73
CA ASP A 26 12.24 1.20 -10.60
C ASP A 26 12.73 0.48 -9.34
N ILE A 27 14.05 0.21 -9.30
CA ILE A 27 14.75 -0.37 -8.14
C ILE A 27 14.77 0.62 -6.96
N THR A 28 14.27 1.84 -7.16
CA THR A 28 14.15 2.89 -6.15
C THR A 28 12.79 3.57 -6.19
N LYS A 29 11.66 2.81 -6.26
CA LYS A 29 10.35 3.39 -5.91
C LYS A 29 10.35 3.80 -4.45
N THR A 30 10.86 5.00 -4.17
CA THR A 30 10.47 5.73 -2.98
C THR A 30 9.03 6.17 -3.21
N GLY A 31 8.13 5.69 -2.36
CA GLY A 31 6.75 6.14 -2.34
C GLY A 31 6.62 7.65 -2.12
N ASP A 32 5.54 8.24 -2.64
CA ASP A 32 5.23 9.66 -2.45
C ASP A 32 4.36 9.92 -1.21
N GLY A 33 4.03 8.88 -0.45
CA GLY A 33 3.10 8.96 0.66
C GLY A 33 1.64 8.95 0.23
N ILE A 34 0.77 9.00 1.23
CA ILE A 34 -0.68 9.13 1.05
C ILE A 34 -1.01 10.59 0.73
N ASN A 35 -1.93 10.82 -0.21
CA ASN A 35 -2.33 12.17 -0.56
C ASN A 35 -2.96 12.90 0.64
N THR A 36 -2.59 14.17 0.83
CA THR A 36 -3.01 14.99 1.97
C THR A 36 -4.53 15.17 2.09
N LYS A 37 -5.29 15.00 1.00
CA LYS A 37 -6.77 15.00 1.06
C LYS A 37 -7.33 13.89 1.95
N TYR A 38 -6.58 12.80 2.14
CA TYR A 38 -6.93 11.70 3.03
C TYR A 38 -6.39 11.88 4.46
N ALA A 39 -5.73 13.00 4.78
CA ALA A 39 -5.26 13.28 6.13
C ALA A 39 -6.41 13.23 7.15
N GLY A 40 -6.12 12.65 8.31
CA GLY A 40 -7.11 12.46 9.37
C GLY A 40 -6.89 11.20 10.19
N LYS A 41 -7.76 11.00 11.18
CA LYS A 41 -7.74 9.86 12.08
C LYS A 41 -8.84 8.88 11.68
N TYR A 42 -8.52 7.60 11.56
CA TYR A 42 -9.42 6.54 11.14
C TYR A 42 -9.39 5.44 12.20
N SER A 43 -10.54 4.95 12.63
CA SER A 43 -10.56 3.82 13.56
C SER A 43 -11.78 2.93 13.38
N ALA A 44 -11.62 1.65 13.71
CA ALA A 44 -12.70 0.69 13.79
C ALA A 44 -12.25 -0.58 14.53
N GLU A 45 -13.25 -1.39 14.89
CA GLU A 45 -13.04 -2.81 15.15
C GLU A 45 -12.65 -3.53 13.86
N ILE A 46 -11.66 -4.40 13.96
CA ILE A 46 -11.10 -5.21 12.89
C ILE A 46 -11.00 -6.65 13.37
N ASN A 47 -10.87 -7.56 12.42
CA ASN A 47 -10.66 -8.97 12.72
C ASN A 47 -9.34 -9.43 12.10
N ARG A 48 -8.48 -10.07 12.90
CA ARG A 48 -7.36 -10.84 12.38
C ARG A 48 -7.78 -12.30 12.25
N LYS A 49 -7.68 -12.84 11.05
CA LYS A 49 -7.97 -14.26 10.77
C LYS A 49 -6.68 -15.05 10.62
N TYR A 50 -6.29 -15.78 11.65
CA TYR A 50 -5.13 -16.67 11.65
C TYR A 50 -5.20 -17.75 10.56
N GLN A 51 -4.06 -18.31 10.19
CA GLN A 51 -3.97 -19.36 9.17
C GLN A 51 -4.83 -20.59 9.49
N ASN A 52 -5.01 -20.92 10.77
CA ASN A 52 -5.86 -22.03 11.23
C ASN A 52 -7.37 -21.72 11.24
N GLY A 53 -7.77 -20.51 10.81
CA GLY A 53 -9.17 -20.07 10.76
C GLY A 53 -9.68 -19.40 12.02
N ASN A 54 -8.90 -19.35 13.11
CA ASN A 54 -9.28 -18.62 14.31
C ASN A 54 -9.36 -17.12 14.03
N ILE A 55 -10.37 -16.47 14.59
CA ILE A 55 -10.55 -15.03 14.51
C ILE A 55 -10.22 -14.41 15.85
N GLU A 56 -9.35 -13.41 15.85
CA GLU A 56 -9.10 -12.56 17.00
C GLU A 56 -9.61 -11.15 16.71
N GLN A 57 -10.46 -10.67 17.61
CA GLN A 57 -10.96 -9.31 17.58
C GLN A 57 -9.85 -8.34 17.96
N ALA A 58 -9.80 -7.22 17.26
CA ALA A 58 -8.86 -6.16 17.53
C ALA A 58 -9.46 -4.81 17.16
N ARG A 59 -8.86 -3.74 17.64
CA ARG A 59 -9.17 -2.37 17.22
C ARG A 59 -7.99 -1.77 16.49
N ALA A 60 -8.25 -1.22 15.31
CA ALA A 60 -7.28 -0.43 14.56
C ALA A 60 -7.54 1.06 14.75
N ALA A 61 -6.49 1.83 14.97
CA ALA A 61 -6.51 3.29 14.92
C ALA A 61 -5.32 3.77 14.09
N PHE A 62 -5.58 4.50 13.02
CA PHE A 62 -4.58 5.03 12.10
C PHE A 62 -4.71 6.54 11.96
N THR A 63 -3.59 7.24 11.85
CA THR A 63 -3.50 8.66 11.53
C THR A 63 -2.74 8.83 10.23
N ILE A 64 -3.40 9.41 9.23
CA ILE A 64 -2.78 9.85 7.99
C ILE A 64 -2.31 11.29 8.20
N ASN A 65 -1.01 11.50 8.12
CA ASN A 65 -0.38 12.81 8.36
C ASN A 65 -0.42 13.67 7.09
N ASN A 66 -0.34 14.99 7.27
CA ASN A 66 -0.32 15.95 6.14
C ASN A 66 0.95 15.86 5.27
N ASP A 67 1.99 15.17 5.72
CA ASP A 67 3.20 14.93 4.94
C ASP A 67 3.14 13.63 4.12
N GLY A 68 2.01 12.92 4.18
CA GLY A 68 1.77 11.65 3.52
C GLY A 68 2.32 10.42 4.25
N SER A 69 2.89 10.59 5.44
CA SER A 69 3.23 9.47 6.34
C SER A 69 1.98 8.95 7.07
N LEU A 70 2.13 7.80 7.73
CA LEU A 70 1.07 7.14 8.47
C LEU A 70 1.59 6.60 9.80
N THR A 71 0.83 6.82 10.86
CA THR A 71 1.04 6.16 12.16
C THR A 71 -0.20 5.34 12.52
N GLY A 72 -0.03 4.21 13.19
CA GLY A 72 -1.11 3.31 13.54
C GLY A 72 -0.85 2.51 14.80
N LEU A 73 -1.94 2.09 15.44
CA LEU A 73 -1.95 1.17 16.57
C LEU A 73 -3.02 0.11 16.31
N ILE A 74 -2.65 -1.16 16.42
CA ILE A 74 -3.59 -2.27 16.46
C ILE A 74 -3.56 -2.88 17.86
N THR A 75 -4.71 -2.90 18.53
CA THR A 75 -4.87 -3.48 19.87
C THR A 75 -5.67 -4.76 19.76
N TYR A 76 -5.07 -5.91 20.08
CA TYR A 76 -5.73 -7.21 20.06
C TYR A 76 -6.38 -7.53 21.40
N TYR A 77 -7.58 -8.11 21.36
CA TYR A 77 -8.34 -8.49 22.56
C TYR A 77 -8.16 -9.96 22.96
N GLY A 78 -7.53 -10.78 22.11
CA GLY A 78 -7.28 -12.20 22.36
C GLY A 78 -5.95 -12.50 23.09
N GLY A 79 -5.26 -11.48 23.59
CA GLY A 79 -4.01 -11.61 24.34
C GLY A 79 -2.73 -11.42 23.52
N SER A 80 -2.84 -11.21 22.21
CA SER A 80 -1.69 -10.85 21.38
C SER A 80 -1.15 -9.46 21.72
N PRO A 81 0.18 -9.23 21.59
CA PRO A 81 0.76 -7.92 21.83
C PRO A 81 0.21 -6.89 20.84
N SER A 82 0.00 -5.66 21.30
CA SER A 82 -0.39 -4.56 20.42
C SER A 82 0.73 -4.22 19.45
N GLU A 83 0.35 -3.73 18.26
CA GLU A 83 1.29 -3.42 17.19
C GLU A 83 1.29 -1.92 16.90
N ASN A 84 2.47 -1.30 16.98
CA ASN A 84 2.69 0.06 16.51
C ASN A 84 3.14 0.02 15.05
N ILE A 85 2.51 0.84 14.21
CA ILE A 85 2.79 0.97 12.79
C ILE A 85 3.28 2.39 12.55
N GLU A 86 4.46 2.52 11.96
CA GLU A 86 5.00 3.80 11.51
C GLU A 86 5.51 3.62 10.09
N LEU A 87 4.86 4.29 9.14
CA LEU A 87 5.18 4.24 7.73
C LEU A 87 5.56 5.64 7.26
N SER A 88 6.84 5.82 6.93
CA SER A 88 7.31 7.04 6.28
C SER A 88 6.70 7.16 4.88
N LYS A 89 6.54 8.38 4.38
CA LYS A 89 6.00 8.62 3.03
C LYS A 89 6.76 7.85 1.94
N GLY A 90 8.08 7.74 2.09
CA GLY A 90 8.98 7.01 1.19
C GLY A 90 8.71 5.51 1.09
N ASN A 91 8.01 4.94 2.07
CA ASN A 91 7.66 3.51 2.10
C ASN A 91 6.23 3.24 1.62
N ILE A 92 5.47 4.27 1.26
CA ILE A 92 4.06 4.15 0.86
C ILE A 92 3.93 4.47 -0.63
N THR A 93 3.69 3.44 -1.43
CA THR A 93 3.54 3.53 -2.88
C THR A 93 2.07 3.68 -3.26
N ARG A 94 1.78 4.59 -4.18
CA ARG A 94 0.45 4.74 -4.77
C ARG A 94 0.18 3.61 -5.78
N ILE A 95 -0.93 2.90 -5.62
CA ILE A 95 -1.39 1.89 -6.57
C ILE A 95 -2.39 2.51 -7.57
N SER A 96 -3.30 3.35 -7.06
CA SER A 96 -4.34 4.02 -7.84
C SER A 96 -4.72 5.36 -7.21
N ASP A 97 -5.79 6.01 -7.68
CA ASP A 97 -6.16 7.34 -7.21
C ASP A 97 -6.50 7.43 -5.72
N ASN A 98 -7.00 6.34 -5.17
CA ASN A 98 -7.44 6.21 -3.78
C ASN A 98 -6.85 5.00 -3.08
N SER A 99 -5.93 4.27 -3.69
CA SER A 99 -5.32 3.07 -3.11
C SER A 99 -3.80 3.21 -3.01
N TYR A 100 -3.28 2.81 -1.86
CA TYR A 100 -1.87 2.89 -1.47
C TYR A 100 -1.43 1.58 -0.82
N SER A 101 -0.16 1.22 -0.99
CA SER A 101 0.44 0.06 -0.34
C SER A 101 1.73 0.42 0.35
N ALA A 102 2.02 -0.31 1.41
CA ALA A 102 3.31 -0.29 2.07
C ALA A 102 3.72 -1.70 2.48
N GLU A 103 5.01 -1.94 2.54
CA GLU A 103 5.57 -3.16 3.11
C GLU A 103 6.44 -2.80 4.31
N GLN A 104 6.28 -3.53 5.41
CA GLN A 104 7.07 -3.34 6.61
C GLN A 104 7.69 -4.67 7.02
N ASN A 105 9.00 -4.68 7.24
CA ASN A 105 9.77 -5.87 7.61
C ASN A 105 10.48 -5.67 8.96
N PHE A 106 9.69 -5.39 10.01
CA PHE A 106 10.24 -5.15 11.36
C PHE A 106 10.20 -6.41 12.23
N ILE A 107 9.10 -7.16 12.17
CA ILE A 107 8.88 -8.44 12.86
C ILE A 107 8.08 -9.32 11.89
N GLY A 108 8.75 -9.80 10.84
CA GLY A 108 8.12 -10.44 9.70
C GLY A 108 7.64 -9.46 8.64
N LEU A 109 7.56 -9.93 7.39
CA LEU A 109 7.08 -9.15 6.26
C LEU A 109 5.56 -9.00 6.37
N LYS A 110 5.10 -7.77 6.56
CA LYS A 110 3.68 -7.40 6.49
C LYS A 110 3.44 -6.52 5.29
N LYS A 111 2.35 -6.79 4.57
CA LYS A 111 1.91 -5.99 3.42
C LYS A 111 0.62 -5.29 3.76
N TYR A 112 0.65 -3.97 3.72
CA TYR A 112 -0.49 -3.10 4.00
C TYR A 112 -1.07 -2.61 2.68
N THR A 113 -2.40 -2.58 2.61
CA THR A 113 -3.16 -1.91 1.57
C THR A 113 -4.18 -0.99 2.24
N PHE A 114 -4.19 0.26 1.80
CA PHE A 114 -5.05 1.33 2.27
C PHE A 114 -5.86 1.83 1.09
N THR A 115 -7.17 1.61 1.10
CA THR A 115 -8.08 2.11 0.06
C THR A 115 -9.05 3.10 0.70
N PHE A 116 -9.10 4.32 0.15
CA PHE A 116 -9.94 5.39 0.67
C PHE A 116 -11.23 5.53 -0.14
N ASN A 117 -12.36 5.59 0.55
CA ASN A 117 -13.67 5.85 -0.03
C ASN A 117 -14.42 6.84 0.87
N ASP A 118 -14.51 8.10 0.45
CA ASP A 118 -15.05 9.20 1.26
C ASP A 118 -14.40 9.29 2.66
N ASN A 119 -15.18 9.02 3.70
CA ASN A 119 -14.77 9.02 5.10
C ASN A 119 -14.34 7.64 5.60
N ILE A 120 -14.16 6.67 4.71
CA ILE A 120 -13.80 5.29 5.05
C ILE A 120 -12.40 4.98 4.54
N LEU A 121 -11.59 4.38 5.40
CA LEU A 121 -10.34 3.72 5.08
C LEU A 121 -10.55 2.21 5.15
N GLU A 122 -10.56 1.55 4.01
CA GLU A 122 -10.47 0.10 3.93
C GLU A 122 -9.02 -0.33 4.16
N LEU A 123 -8.81 -1.06 5.26
CA LEU A 123 -7.53 -1.60 5.66
C LEU A 123 -7.48 -3.08 5.31
N ASN A 124 -6.41 -3.50 4.65
CA ASN A 124 -6.05 -4.91 4.48
C ASN A 124 -4.58 -5.12 4.80
N ILE A 125 -4.28 -6.06 5.69
CA ILE A 125 -2.93 -6.43 6.11
C ILE A 125 -2.76 -7.91 5.84
N VAL A 126 -1.79 -8.27 5.01
CA VAL A 126 -1.30 -9.64 4.88
C VAL A 126 -0.14 -9.79 5.85
N ASN A 127 -0.30 -10.66 6.85
CA ASN A 127 0.71 -10.94 7.86
C ASN A 127 1.70 -12.01 7.37
N GLU A 128 2.79 -12.20 8.11
CA GLU A 128 3.87 -13.15 7.78
C GLU A 128 3.38 -14.61 7.64
N ASP A 129 2.43 -15.03 8.47
CA ASP A 129 1.81 -16.36 8.44
C ASP A 129 0.74 -16.50 7.33
N ASN A 130 0.65 -15.52 6.42
CA ASN A 130 -0.39 -15.35 5.41
C ASN A 130 -1.81 -15.16 5.99
N SER A 131 -1.94 -14.94 7.31
CA SER A 131 -3.20 -14.47 7.88
C SER A 131 -3.55 -13.09 7.34
N VAL A 132 -4.86 -12.80 7.30
CA VAL A 132 -5.35 -11.50 6.84
C VAL A 132 -6.02 -10.78 7.99
N THR A 133 -5.63 -9.52 8.19
CA THR A 133 -6.32 -8.58 9.06
C THR A 133 -7.00 -7.54 8.18
N SER A 134 -8.31 -7.37 8.32
CA SER A 134 -9.04 -6.41 7.50
C SER A 134 -10.13 -5.68 8.28
N GLY A 135 -10.46 -4.47 7.84
CA GLY A 135 -11.61 -3.73 8.34
C GLY A 135 -11.84 -2.41 7.64
N GLN A 136 -12.99 -1.80 7.93
CA GLN A 136 -13.40 -0.51 7.39
C GLN A 136 -13.33 0.52 8.51
N LEU A 137 -12.29 1.35 8.48
CA LEU A 137 -12.03 2.34 9.51
C LEU A 137 -12.73 3.65 9.14
N ILE A 138 -13.46 4.20 10.10
CA ILE A 138 -14.24 5.42 9.89
C ILE A 138 -13.39 6.61 10.30
N LYS A 139 -13.35 7.63 9.45
CA LYS A 139 -12.71 8.92 9.72
C LYS A 139 -13.43 9.59 10.90
N SER A 140 -12.66 9.97 11.92
CA SER A 140 -13.17 10.80 13.00
C SER A 140 -13.42 12.22 12.48
N ASN A 141 -14.57 12.79 12.84
CA ASN A 141 -14.88 14.20 12.58
C ASN A 141 -13.97 15.14 13.34
#